data_AF-A0A7X1F6F3-F1
#
_entry.id   AF-A0A7X1F6F3-F1
#
_cell.length_a   1.000
_cell.length_b   1.000
_cell.length_c   1.000
_cell.angle_alpha   90.00
_cell.angle_beta   90.00
_cell.angle_gamma   90.00
#
_symmetry.space_group_name_H-M   'P 1'
#
loop_
_entity.id
_entity.type
_entity.pdbx_description
1 polymer ?
#
loop_
_entity_poly.entity_id
_entity_poly.type
_entity_poly.pdbx_seq_one_letter_code
_entity_poly.pdbx_strand_id
1 'polypeptide(L)'
;MVAMLPAWTATLDTAIAAGGQIRVWCSSCRQNRDVDLVALRDRVGGFYSLRNRRCRCRLTPGCPGWNEFDYLNGVFRPLREIEVVEWRLHRFRSAVGG
;
A
#
# COMPACT_ATOMS: atom_id res chain seq x y z
N MET A 1 19.93 -4.27 -3.95
CA MET A 1 19.05 -5.42 -3.68
C MET A 1 17.66 -5.03 -4.12
N VAL A 2 17.11 -5.66 -5.17
CA VAL A 2 15.70 -5.47 -5.55
C VAL A 2 14.84 -6.06 -4.43
N ALA A 3 14.07 -5.26 -3.68
CA ALA A 3 13.09 -5.86 -2.76
C ALA A 3 11.99 -6.44 -3.63
N MET A 4 12.08 -7.74 -3.87
CA MET A 4 10.98 -8.49 -4.45
C MET A 4 9.86 -8.52 -3.43
N LEU A 5 8.71 -7.97 -3.81
CA LEU A 5 7.49 -8.16 -3.04
C LEU A 5 7.14 -9.66 -3.02
N PRO A 6 6.69 -10.21 -1.88
CA PRO A 6 6.32 -11.62 -1.82
C PRO A 6 5.28 -11.98 -2.88
N ALA A 7 5.41 -13.14 -3.52
CA ALA A 7 4.51 -13.57 -4.60
C ALA A 7 3.03 -13.49 -4.20
N TRP A 8 2.70 -13.83 -2.94
CA TRP A 8 1.33 -13.79 -2.43
C TRP A 8 0.68 -12.40 -2.48
N THR A 9 1.47 -11.32 -2.54
CA THR A 9 0.94 -9.94 -2.65
C THR A 9 0.52 -9.54 -4.06
N ALA A 10 0.61 -10.43 -5.05
CA ALA A 10 0.36 -10.09 -6.45
C ALA A 10 -1.09 -9.65 -6.69
N THR A 11 -2.05 -10.34 -6.09
CA THR A 11 -3.49 -10.10 -6.24
C THR A 11 -4.21 -10.25 -4.90
N LEU A 12 -5.47 -9.81 -4.82
CA LEU A 12 -6.30 -10.06 -3.63
C LEU A 12 -6.53 -11.55 -3.41
N ASP A 13 -6.80 -12.32 -4.47
CA ASP A 13 -7.00 -13.77 -4.36
C ASP A 13 -5.78 -14.48 -3.77
N THR A 14 -4.59 -14.18 -4.28
CA THR A 14 -3.34 -14.78 -3.75
C THR A 14 -3.04 -14.33 -2.32
N ALA A 15 -3.40 -13.09 -1.96
CA ALA A 15 -3.20 -12.58 -0.61
C ALA A 15 -4.14 -13.26 0.39
N ILE A 16 -5.41 -13.42 0.02
CA ILE A 16 -6.41 -14.12 0.83
C ILE A 16 -6.04 -15.60 0.99
N ALA A 17 -5.68 -16.28 -0.12
CA ALA A 17 -5.28 -17.69 -0.09
C ALA A 17 -4.05 -17.95 0.79
N ALA A 18 -3.12 -17.00 0.87
CA ALA A 18 -1.95 -17.07 1.73
C ALA A 18 -2.21 -16.67 3.20
N GLY A 19 -3.43 -16.24 3.55
CA GLY A 19 -3.71 -15.67 4.88
C GLY A 19 -2.94 -14.37 5.13
N GLY A 20 -2.60 -13.64 4.08
CA GLY A 20 -1.77 -12.44 4.15
C GLY A 20 -2.50 -11.29 4.85
N GLN A 21 -1.76 -10.53 5.66
CA GLN A 21 -2.27 -9.33 6.30
C GLN A 21 -1.75 -8.09 5.58
N ILE A 22 -2.66 -7.19 5.20
CA ILE A 22 -2.35 -5.91 4.58
C ILE A 22 -3.03 -4.81 5.39
N ARG A 23 -2.29 -3.73 5.63
CA ARG A 23 -2.74 -2.53 6.32
C ARG A 23 -2.72 -1.35 5.37
N VAL A 24 -3.66 -0.45 5.56
CA VAL A 24 -3.61 0.89 4.98
C VAL A 24 -3.19 1.89 6.06
N TRP A 25 -2.33 2.83 5.73
CA TRP A 25 -1.95 3.91 6.62
C TRP A 25 -1.81 5.23 5.86
N CYS A 26 -2.03 6.35 6.55
CA CYS A 26 -1.89 7.67 5.96
C CYS A 26 -0.58 8.33 6.37
N SER A 27 0.20 8.80 5.41
CA SER A 27 1.47 9.49 5.66
C SER A 27 1.32 10.87 6.32
N SER A 28 0.12 11.45 6.30
CA SER A 28 -0.16 12.76 6.89
C SER A 28 -0.80 12.65 8.27
N CYS A 29 -1.99 12.05 8.40
CA CYS A 29 -2.68 11.94 9.69
C CYS A 29 -2.22 10.76 10.56
N ARG A 30 -1.31 9.91 10.05
CA ARG A 30 -0.72 8.74 10.74
C ARG A 30 -1.72 7.67 11.21
N GLN A 31 -3.00 7.84 10.89
CA GLN A 31 -4.01 6.83 11.13
C GLN A 31 -3.76 5.61 10.24
N ASN A 32 -4.08 4.44 10.76
CA ASN A 32 -3.95 3.19 10.05
C ASN A 32 -5.12 2.25 10.37
N ARG A 33 -5.36 1.29 9.47
CA ARG A 33 -6.40 0.27 9.61
C ARG A 33 -6.01 -0.97 8.81
N ASP A 34 -6.30 -2.14 9.35
CA ASP A 34 -6.14 -3.38 8.60
C ASP A 34 -7.21 -3.45 7.50
N VAL A 35 -6.79 -3.90 6.32
CA VAL A 35 -7.67 -3.98 5.15
C VAL A 35 -8.44 -5.28 5.21
N ASP A 36 -9.77 -5.19 5.20
CA ASP A 36 -10.62 -6.35 4.92
C ASP A 36 -10.45 -6.75 3.45
N LEU A 37 -9.61 -7.75 3.21
CA LEU A 37 -9.26 -8.21 1.87
C LEU A 37 -10.45 -8.88 1.17
N VAL A 38 -11.32 -9.56 1.91
CA VAL A 38 -12.50 -10.23 1.34
C VAL A 38 -13.52 -9.17 0.91
N ALA A 39 -13.86 -8.22 1.79
CA ALA A 39 -14.77 -7.14 1.44
C ALA A 39 -14.21 -6.21 0.35
N LEU A 40 -12.89 -6.09 0.22
CA LEU A 40 -12.28 -5.39 -0.91
C LEU A 40 -12.40 -6.21 -2.20
N ARG A 41 -12.06 -7.50 -2.17
CA ARG A 41 -12.17 -8.43 -3.31
C ARG A 41 -13.57 -8.40 -3.91
N ASP A 42 -14.60 -8.44 -3.08
CA ASP A 42 -15.99 -8.45 -3.55
C ASP A 42 -16.38 -7.17 -4.31
N ARG A 43 -15.68 -6.05 -4.06
CA ARG A 43 -15.93 -4.76 -4.73
C ARG A 43 -15.12 -4.55 -6.00
N VAL A 44 -13.89 -5.07 -6.07
CA VAL A 44 -12.94 -4.75 -7.17
C VAL A 44 -12.46 -5.96 -7.98
N GLY A 45 -12.85 -7.17 -7.56
CA GLY A 45 -12.43 -8.43 -8.17
C GLY A 45 -11.12 -8.99 -7.60
N GLY A 46 -10.97 -10.31 -7.70
CA GLY A 46 -9.84 -11.06 -7.13
C GLY A 46 -8.47 -10.77 -7.73
N PHE A 47 -8.41 -10.49 -9.04
CA PHE A 47 -7.18 -10.13 -9.75
C PHE A 47 -6.68 -8.71 -9.45
N TYR A 48 -7.44 -7.92 -8.68
CA TYR A 48 -7.00 -6.59 -8.30
C TYR A 48 -5.71 -6.66 -7.46
N SER A 49 -4.78 -5.74 -7.71
CA SER A 49 -3.50 -5.68 -7.00
C SER A 49 -3.37 -4.39 -6.20
N LEU A 50 -2.93 -4.50 -4.95
CA LEU A 50 -2.61 -3.36 -4.08
C LEU A 50 -1.16 -2.89 -4.22
N ARG A 51 -0.31 -3.62 -4.95
CA ARG A 51 1.10 -3.26 -5.17
C ARG A 51 1.22 -1.88 -5.81
N ASN A 52 2.11 -1.05 -5.28
CA ASN A 52 2.40 0.31 -5.75
C ASN A 52 1.21 1.29 -5.74
N ARG A 53 0.04 0.85 -5.25
CA ARG A 53 -1.17 1.69 -5.21
C ARG A 53 -1.14 2.65 -4.03
N ARG A 54 -1.88 3.75 -4.19
CA ARG A 54 -2.23 4.70 -3.14
C ARG A 54 -3.56 5.35 -3.48
N CYS A 55 -4.25 5.91 -2.50
CA CYS A 55 -5.44 6.72 -2.71
C CYS A 55 -5.43 7.94 -1.78
N ARG A 56 -6.30 8.92 -2.05
CA ARG A 56 -6.49 10.04 -1.11
C ARG A 56 -6.95 9.50 0.24
N CYS A 57 -6.52 10.13 1.33
CA CYS A 57 -6.87 9.66 2.67
C CYS A 57 -8.38 9.50 2.82
N ARG A 58 -8.80 8.29 3.22
CA ARG A 58 -10.19 7.96 3.59
C ARG A 58 -10.32 7.51 5.05
N LEU A 59 -9.22 7.58 5.80
CA LEU A 59 -9.18 7.18 7.21
C LEU A 59 -9.63 8.31 8.14
N THR A 60 -9.36 9.56 7.75
CA THR A 60 -9.73 10.75 8.50
C THR A 60 -10.43 11.72 7.56
N PRO A 61 -11.69 12.12 7.85
CA PRO A 61 -12.39 13.13 7.06
C PRO A 61 -11.55 14.41 6.92
N GLY A 62 -11.49 14.96 5.71
CA GLY A 62 -10.75 16.21 5.42
C GLY A 62 -9.23 16.09 5.36
N CYS A 63 -8.62 14.93 5.60
CA CYS A 63 -7.16 14.79 5.53
C CYS A 63 -6.66 14.87 4.06
N PRO A 64 -5.71 15.78 3.74
CA PRO A 64 -5.16 15.91 2.40
C PRO A 64 -4.04 14.90 2.12
N GLY A 65 -3.84 13.90 2.99
CA GLY A 65 -2.80 12.89 2.87
C GLY A 65 -3.08 11.82 1.82
N TRP A 66 -2.14 10.88 1.74
CA TRP A 66 -2.24 9.69 0.91
C TRP A 66 -2.26 8.45 1.78
N ASN A 67 -3.24 7.59 1.52
CA ASN A 67 -3.29 6.23 2.03
C ASN A 67 -2.34 5.36 1.21
N GLU A 68 -1.41 4.73 1.89
CA GLU A 68 -0.45 3.76 1.35
C GLU A 68 -0.70 2.40 1.99
N PHE A 69 -0.28 1.33 1.32
CA PHE A 69 -0.52 -0.04 1.75
C PHE A 69 0.78 -0.69 2.18
N ASP A 70 0.73 -1.43 3.28
CA ASP A 70 1.83 -2.21 3.83
C ASP A 70 1.39 -3.66 4.04
N TYR A 71 2.29 -4.62 3.90
CA TYR A 71 2.04 -6.03 4.20
C TYR A 71 2.79 -6.49 5.45
N LEU A 72 2.25 -7.47 6.16
CA LEU A 72 2.93 -8.07 7.31
C LEU A 72 3.91 -9.17 6.86
N ASN A 73 5.18 -9.05 7.28
CA ASN A 73 6.19 -10.10 7.16
C ASN A 73 7.18 -9.98 8.34
N GLY A 74 6.74 -10.38 9.53
CA GLY A 74 7.39 -10.10 10.82
C GLY A 74 7.16 -8.66 11.30
N VAL A 75 7.36 -7.69 10.41
CA VAL A 75 6.99 -6.27 10.57
C VAL A 75 6.18 -5.81 9.37
N PHE A 76 5.43 -4.71 9.51
CA PHE A 76 4.76 -4.08 8.38
C PHE A 76 5.79 -3.46 7.44
N ARG A 77 5.73 -3.83 6.16
CA ARG A 77 6.62 -3.34 5.12
C ARG A 77 5.84 -2.72 3.97
N PRO A 78 6.38 -1.69 3.30
CA PRO A 78 5.70 -1.06 2.18
C PRO A 78 5.32 -2.07 1.10
N LEU A 79 4.06 -2.04 0.67
CA LEU A 79 3.58 -2.78 -0.49
C LEU A 79 3.97 -2.05 -1.79
N ARG A 80 5.24 -1.70 -1.90
CA ARG A 80 5.83 -0.94 -3.01
C ARG A 80 7.15 -1.56 -3.42
N GLU A 81 7.36 -1.62 -4.72
CA GLU A 81 8.66 -1.96 -5.30
C GLU A 81 9.65 -0.83 -5.04
N ILE A 82 10.94 -1.18 -4.88
CA ILE A 82 12.00 -0.22 -4.55
C ILE A 82 12.06 0.91 -5.56
N GLU A 83 11.98 0.60 -6.85
CA GLU A 83 12.09 1.60 -7.93
C GLU A 83 11.00 2.68 -7.79
N VAL A 84 9.80 2.30 -7.35
CA VAL A 84 8.69 3.23 -7.09
C VAL A 84 8.94 4.07 -5.84
N VAL A 85 9.58 3.50 -4.81
CA VAL A 85 9.98 4.24 -3.60
C VAL A 85 11.05 5.27 -3.95
N GLU A 86 12.09 4.88 -4.69
CA GLU A 86 13.19 5.74 -5.12
C GLU A 86 12.67 6.89 -6.00
N TRP A 87 11.86 6.60 -7.02
CA TRP A 87 11.27 7.64 -7.86
C TRP A 87 10.46 8.66 -7.06
N ARG A 88 9.67 8.21 -6.06
CA ARG A 88 8.93 9.13 -5.18
C ARG A 88 9.86 10.03 -4.37
N LEU A 89 10.93 9.49 -3.80
CA LEU A 89 11.91 10.27 -3.03
C LEU A 89 12.63 11.30 -3.91
N HIS A 90 13.02 10.93 -5.12
CA HIS A 90 13.66 11.84 -6.07
C HIS A 90 12.71 12.99 -6.49
N ARG A 91 11.44 12.69 -6.77
CA ARG A 91 10.46 13.73 -7.13
C ARG A 91 10.16 14.70 -5.99
N PHE A 92 10.14 14.23 -4.74
CA PHE A 92 10.01 15.13 -3.59
C PHE A 92 11.18 16.11 -3.51
N ARG A 93 12.44 15.66 -3.70
CA ARG A 93 13.62 16.54 -3.66
C ARG A 93 13.61 17.64 -4.74
N SER A 94 13.12 17.34 -5.94
CA SER A 94 13.01 18.34 -7.01
C SER A 94 11.88 19.37 -6.79
N ALA A 95 10.89 19.07 -5.94
CA ALA A 95 9.78 19.97 -5.65
C ALA A 95 10.07 20.97 -4.51
N VAL A 96 11.15 20.79 -3.75
CA VAL A 96 11.57 21.70 -2.66
C VAL A 96 12.76 22.59 -3.06
N GLY A 97 13.18 22.52 -4.32
CA GLY A 97 14.34 23.25 -4.85
C GLY A 97 14.02 24.06 -6.10
N GLY A 98 12.82 24.64 -6.17
CA GLY A 98 12.40 25.59 -7.21
C GLY A 98 11.79 26.83 -6.57
#